data_AF-A0A7V9FKU3-F1
#
_entry.id   AF-A0A7V9FKU3-F1
#
_cell.length_a   1.000
_cell.length_b   1.000
_cell.length_c   1.000
_cell.angle_alpha   90.00
_cell.angle_beta   90.00
_cell.angle_gamma   90.00
#
_symmetry.space_group_name_H-M   'P 1'
#
loop_
_entity.id
_entity.type
_entity.pdbx_description
1 polymer ?
#
loop_
_entity_poly.entity_id
_entity_poly.type
_entity_poly.pdbx_seq_one_letter_code
_entity_poly.pdbx_strand_id
1 'polypeptide(L)' 'VDGDATLVSFRADEPAGLVERLAKRDVLVREIPGTGLIRASCGWWTSDGDLERLLEGIREGG' A
#
# COMPACT_ATOMS: atom_id res chain seq x y z
N VAL A 1 4.46 10.25 -14.81
CA VAL A 1 3.73 11.35 -14.15
C VAL A 1 4.70 11.96 -13.17
N ASP A 2 5.06 13.22 -13.36
CA ASP A 2 5.84 13.92 -12.34
C ASP A 2 5.02 13.94 -11.05
N GLY A 3 5.71 13.72 -9.93
CA GLY A 3 5.17 13.31 -8.63
C GLY A 3 4.40 14.39 -7.87
N ASP A 4 3.45 15.06 -8.52
CA ASP A 4 2.59 16.08 -7.90
C ASP A 4 1.49 15.48 -7.02
N ALA A 5 1.42 14.15 -6.92
CA ALA A 5 0.42 13.43 -6.13
C ALA A 5 1.07 12.52 -5.09
N THR A 6 0.51 12.53 -3.88
CA THR A 6 0.91 11.68 -2.75
C THR A 6 0.19 10.32 -2.77
N LEU A 7 -0.42 9.92 -3.90
CA LEU A 7 -1.20 8.70 -4.00
C LEU A 7 -0.53 7.73 -4.97
N VAL A 8 -0.24 6.53 -4.50
CA VAL A 8 0.34 5.45 -5.29
C VAL A 8 -0.65 4.30 -5.35
N SER A 9 -1.00 3.86 -6.56
CA SER A 9 -1.85 2.70 -6.77
C SER A 9 -1.08 1.58 -7.47
N PHE A 10 -1.21 0.35 -6.99
CA PHE A 10 -0.53 -0.83 -7.52
C PHE A 10 -1.44 -2.07 -7.47
N ARG A 11 -1.14 -3.07 -8.30
CA ARG A 11 -1.86 -4.35 -8.32
C ARG A 11 -1.26 -5.32 -7.32
N ALA A 12 -2.09 -6.24 -6.83
CA ALA A 12 -1.67 -7.40 -6.05
C ALA A 12 -2.56 -8.59 -6.42
N ASP A 13 -2.02 -9.81 -6.32
CA ASP A 13 -2.76 -11.02 -6.68
C ASP A 13 -3.88 -11.34 -5.68
N GLU A 14 -3.66 -11.04 -4.39
CA GLU A 14 -4.68 -11.13 -3.34
C GLU A 14 -4.86 -9.78 -2.62
N PRO A 15 -5.61 -8.82 -3.21
CA PRO A 15 -5.71 -7.47 -2.67
C PRO A 15 -6.23 -7.41 -1.23
N ALA A 16 -7.29 -8.17 -0.92
CA ALA A 16 -7.86 -8.21 0.43
C ALA A 16 -6.89 -8.83 1.46
N GLY A 17 -6.20 -9.91 1.09
CA GLY A 17 -5.18 -10.53 1.94
C GLY A 17 -3.99 -9.63 2.19
N LEU A 18 -3.55 -8.87 1.18
CA LEU A 18 -2.48 -7.90 1.33
C LEU A 18 -2.89 -6.72 2.24
N VAL A 19 -4.12 -6.21 2.12
CA VAL A 19 -4.66 -5.19 3.04
C VAL A 19 -4.61 -5.68 4.49
N GLU A 20 -5.06 -6.92 4.75
CA GLU A 20 -5.04 -7.49 6.10
C GLU A 20 -3.62 -7.66 6.65
N ARG A 21 -2.67 -8.16 5.83
CA ARG A 21 -1.27 -8.33 6.22
C ARG A 21 -0.57 -7.01 6.54
N LEU A 22 -0.87 -5.96 5.76
CA LEU A 22 -0.32 -4.63 5.97
C LEU A 22 -0.91 -3.98 7.23
N ALA A 23 -2.22 -4.16 7.48
CA ALA A 23 -2.85 -3.64 8.70
C ALA A 23 -2.20 -4.21 9.98
N LYS A 24 -1.80 -5.49 9.98
CA LYS A 24 -1.07 -6.13 11.09
C LYS A 24 0.34 -5.57 11.31
N ARG A 25 0.88 -4.80 10.36
CA ARG A 25 2.18 -4.11 10.41
C ARG A 25 2.04 -2.61 10.69
N ASP A 26 0.85 -2.19 11.12
CA ASP A 26 0.43 -0.79 11.26
C ASP A 26 0.56 0.02 9.95
N VAL A 27 0.36 -0.64 8.81
CA VAL A 27 0.29 0.00 7.48
C VAL A 27 -1.13 -0.08 6.95
N LEU A 28 -1.83 1.06 6.89
CA LEU A 28 -3.19 1.12 6.39
C LEU A 28 -3.23 1.53 4.92
N VAL A 29 -3.73 0.62 4.08
CA VAL A 29 -3.97 0.84 2.65
C VAL A 29 -5.42 0.54 2.30
N ARG A 30 -5.85 0.97 1.11
CA ARG A 30 -7.23 0.75 0.63
C ARG A 30 -7.23 -0.02 -0.68
N GLU A 31 -7.94 -1.14 -0.74
CA GLU A 31 -8.36 -1.74 -2.00
C GLU A 31 -9.42 -0.85 -2.67
N ILE A 32 -9.29 -0.66 -3.98
CA ILE A 32 -10.22 0.11 -4.80
C ILE A 32 -11.21 -0.88 -5.42
N PRO A 33 -12.47 -0.91 -4.97
CA PRO A 33 -13.42 -1.96 -5.33
C PRO A 33 -13.55 -2.17 -6.83
N GLY A 34 -13.45 -3.43 -7.25
CA GLY A 34 -13.68 -3.84 -8.65
C GLY A 34 -12.52 -3.53 -9.60
N THR A 35 -11.37 -3.07 -9.10
CA THR A 35 -10.22 -2.71 -9.95
C THR A 35 -9.00 -3.62 -9.76
N GLY A 36 -8.95 -4.38 -8.66
CA GLY A 36 -7.77 -5.14 -8.25
C GLY A 36 -6.57 -4.26 -7.88
N LEU A 37 -6.81 -2.97 -7.61
CA LEU A 37 -5.79 -2.02 -7.20
C LEU A 37 -5.85 -1.78 -5.70
N ILE A 38 -4.68 -1.60 -5.11
CA ILE A 38 -4.49 -1.08 -3.76
C ILE A 38 -3.91 0.32 -3.89
N ARG A 39 -4.37 1.23 -3.04
CA ARG A 39 -3.87 2.60 -2.93
C ARG A 39 -3.21 2.85 -1.58
N ALA A 40 -1.98 3.35 -1.62
CA ALA A 40 -1.27 3.95 -0.51
C ALA A 40 -1.27 5.48 -0.64
N SER A 41 -1.30 6.18 0.50
CA SER A 41 -1.17 7.63 0.57
C SER A 41 0.14 7.98 1.27
N CYS A 42 1.11 8.45 0.50
CA CYS A 42 2.47 8.81 0.94
C CYS A 42 2.59 10.33 1.02
N GLY A 43 2.03 10.92 2.08
CA GLY A 43 1.96 12.38 2.28
C GLY A 43 2.86 12.87 3.40
N TRP A 44 2.59 14.08 3.90
CA TRP A 44 3.35 14.72 4.99
C TRP A 44 3.53 13.84 6.24
N TRP A 45 2.59 12.94 6.50
CA TRP A 45 2.57 12.08 7.68
C TRP A 45 3.25 10.72 7.46
N THR A 46 3.80 10.48 6.28
CA THR A 46 4.45 9.22 5.93
C THR A 46 5.95 9.35 6.13
N SER A 47 6.52 8.49 6.97
CA SER A 47 7.95 8.36 7.22
C SER A 47 8.58 7.26 6.38
N ASP A 48 9.91 7.25 6.29
CA ASP A 48 10.65 6.16 5.62
C ASP A 48 10.35 4.79 6.25
N GLY A 49 10.19 4.74 7.59
CA GLY A 49 9.81 3.51 8.29
C GLY A 49 8.39 3.01 7.96
N ASP A 50 7.47 3.90 7.56
CA ASP A 50 6.17 3.49 7.03
C ASP A 50 6.31 2.85 5.65
N LEU A 51 7.20 3.40 4.82
CA LEU A 51 7.49 2.88 3.49
C LEU A 51 8.22 1.53 3.54
N GLU A 52 9.15 1.36 4.48
CA GLU A 52 9.84 0.09 4.69
C GLU A 52 8.87 -1.03 5.06
N ARG A 53 7.99 -0.81 6.04
CA ARG A 53 6.96 -1.79 6.44
C ARG A 53 5.98 -2.11 5.32
N LEU A 54 5.63 -1.11 4.50
CA LEU A 54 4.82 -1.31 3.30
C LEU A 54 5.53 -2.22 2.31
N LEU A 55 6.79 -1.93 1.98
CA LEU A 55 7.58 -2.71 1.02
C LEU A 55 7.82 -4.14 1.50
N GLU A 56 8.08 -4.34 2.79
CA GLU A 56 8.21 -5.67 3.39
C GLU A 56 6.92 -6.48 3.25
N GLY A 57 5.77 -5.89 3.63
CA GLY A 57 4.48 -6.57 3.52
C GLY A 57 4.06 -6.91 2.08
N ILE A 58 4.49 -6.10 1.10
CA ILE A 58 4.30 -6.40 -0.33
C ILE A 58 5.18 -7.58 -0.76
N ARG A 59 6.46 -7.58 -0.38
CA ARG A 59 7.44 -8.63 -0.79
C ARG A 59 7.13 -10.01 -0.22
N GLU A 60 6.55 -10.08 0.98
CA GLU A 60 6.21 -11.36 1.61
C GLU A 60 5.00 -12.07 0.97
N GLY A 61 4.24 -11.39 0.11
CA GLY A 61 3.02 -11.93 -0.49
C GLY A 61 2.84 -11.65 -1.97
N GLY A 62 3.95 -11.37 -2.67
CA GLY A 62 4.03 -11.28 -4.13
C GLY A 62 4.97 -12.34 -4.70
#